data_AF-A0A947PVC3-F1
#
_entry.id   AF-A0A947PVC3-F1
#
_cell.length_a   1.000
_cell.length_b   1.000
_cell.length_c   1.000
_cell.angle_alpha   90.00
_cell.angle_beta   90.00
_cell.angle_gamma   90.00
#
_symmetry.space_group_name_H-M   'P 1'
#
loop_
_entity.id
_entity.type
_entity.pdbx_description
1 polymer ?
#
loop_
_entity_poly.entity_id
_entity_poly.type
_entity_poly.pdbx_seq_one_letter_code
_entity_poly.pdbx_strand_id
1 'polypeptide(L)' 'LLVKRSTPEGSTGRVYGIVYSGLDIGQALSPLLFGVLLDQGRFSAVLLGLAVVQGVLIASAFNVRRVRRTAVVPAQAA' A
#
# COMPACT_ATOMS: atom_id res chain seq x y z
N LEU A 1 2.70 15.32 7.67
CA LEU A 1 2.45 13.89 7.93
C LEU A 1 1.02 13.52 7.56
N LEU A 2 0.82 12.95 6.36
CA LEU A 2 -0.50 12.61 5.79
C LEU A 2 -1.28 11.61 6.67
N VAL A 3 -0.56 10.69 7.34
CA VAL A 3 -1.09 9.68 8.26
C VAL A 3 -1.62 10.32 9.55
N LYS A 4 -0.88 11.28 10.13
CA LYS A 4 -1.27 11.95 11.38
C LYS A 4 -2.54 12.81 11.25
N ARG A 5 -2.90 13.23 10.03
CA ARG A 5 -4.16 13.95 9.72
C ARG A 5 -5.33 13.02 9.39
N SER A 6 -5.08 11.72 9.20
CA SER A 6 -6.07 10.76 8.73
C SER A 6 -6.57 9.81 9.82
N THR A 7 -5.97 9.84 11.01
CA THR A 7 -6.25 8.86 12.07
C THR A 7 -7.08 9.51 13.18
N PRO A 8 -8.25 8.96 13.53
CA PRO A 8 -9.03 9.42 14.69
C PRO A 8 -8.26 9.19 16.00
N GLU A 9 -8.48 10.08 16.97
CA GLU A 9 -7.81 10.04 18.28
C GLU A 9 -8.03 8.66 18.95
N GLY A 10 -6.95 8.02 19.41
CA GLY A 10 -6.98 6.69 20.05
C GLY A 10 -6.73 5.47 19.13
N SER A 11 -6.74 5.60 17.79
CA SER A 11 -6.55 4.46 16.86
C SER A 11 -5.23 4.46 16.06
N THR A 12 -4.31 5.38 16.39
CA THR A 12 -3.04 5.59 15.67
C THR A 12 -2.16 4.34 15.63
N GLY A 13 -2.10 3.57 16.71
CA GLY A 13 -1.32 2.32 16.77
C GLY A 13 -1.79 1.27 15.76
N ARG A 14 -3.10 1.12 15.54
CA ARG A 14 -3.66 0.12 14.61
C ARG A 14 -3.41 0.47 13.15
N VAL A 15 -3.55 1.76 12.79
CA VAL A 15 -3.29 2.22 11.42
C VAL A 15 -1.81 2.12 11.07
N TYR A 16 -0.93 2.55 11.97
CA TYR A 16 0.52 2.41 11.77
C TYR A 16 0.94 0.94 11.71
N GLY A 17 0.35 0.08 12.56
CA GLY A 17 0.59 -1.36 12.53
C GLY A 17 0.27 -1.98 11.17
N ILE A 18 -0.91 -1.71 10.61
CA ILE A 18 -1.32 -2.26 9.30
C ILE A 18 -0.39 -1.80 8.18
N VAL A 19 -0.01 -0.51 8.16
CA VAL A 19 0.88 0.04 7.12
C VAL A 19 2.28 -0.58 7.24
N TYR A 20 2.81 -0.69 8.46
CA TYR A 20 4.16 -1.21 8.67
C TYR A 20 4.24 -2.72 8.42
N SER A 21 3.23 -3.48 8.84
CA SER A 21 3.12 -4.90 8.50
C SER A 21 3.03 -5.12 6.99
N GLY A 22 2.28 -4.27 6.27
CA GLY A 22 2.24 -4.32 4.81
C GLY A 22 3.61 -4.05 4.16
N LEU A 23 4.39 -3.11 4.72
CA LEU A 23 5.74 -2.82 4.27
C LEU A 23 6.69 -4.01 4.50
N ASP A 24 6.69 -4.57 5.71
CA ASP A 24 7.55 -5.71 6.09
C ASP A 24 7.27 -6.94 5.21
N ILE A 25 5.99 -7.26 5.00
CA ILE A 25 5.57 -8.34 4.09
C ILE A 25 6.03 -8.07 2.65
N GLY A 26 5.88 -6.83 2.16
CA GLY A 26 6.33 -6.45 0.82
C GLY A 26 7.84 -6.57 0.65
N GLN A 27 8.62 -6.22 1.68
CA GLN A 27 10.08 -6.37 1.68
C GLN A 27 10.50 -7.83 1.72
N ALA A 28 9.78 -8.70 2.45
CA ALA A 28 10.03 -10.14 2.45
C ALA A 28 9.70 -10.80 1.10
N LEU A 29 8.61 -10.37 0.44
CA LEU A 29 8.16 -10.94 -0.85
C LEU A 29 8.95 -10.43 -2.05
N SER A 30 9.45 -9.19 -2.02
CA SER A 30 10.16 -8.57 -3.15
C SER A 30 11.35 -9.40 -3.67
N PRO A 31 12.31 -9.85 -2.84
CA PRO A 31 13.42 -10.67 -3.31
C PRO A 31 12.97 -12.07 -3.77
N LEU A 32 11.88 -12.61 -3.22
CA LEU A 32 11.37 -13.91 -3.65
C LEU A 32 10.75 -13.83 -5.07
N LEU A 33 10.03 -12.76 -5.39
CA LEU A 33 9.48 -12.54 -6.73
C LEU A 33 10.53 -12.02 -7.71
N PHE A 34 11.23 -10.95 -7.37
CA PHE A 34 12.14 -10.27 -8.30
C PHE A 34 13.54 -10.88 -8.30
N GLY A 35 14.01 -11.45 -7.19
CA GLY A 35 15.33 -12.09 -7.09
C GLY A 35 15.42 -13.35 -7.96
N VAL A 36 14.40 -14.22 -7.95
CA VAL A 36 14.36 -15.39 -8.86
C VAL A 36 14.38 -14.98 -10.33
N LEU A 37 13.70 -13.88 -10.67
CA LEU A 37 13.71 -13.33 -12.04
C LEU A 37 15.07 -12.73 -12.42
N LEU A 38 15.76 -12.11 -11.46
CA LEU A 38 17.12 -11.58 -11.63
C LEU A 38 18.15 -12.70 -11.78
N ASP A 39 18.03 -13.78 -11.01
CA ASP A 39 18.90 -14.96 -11.08
C ASP A 39 18.79 -15.67 -12.44
N GLN A 40 17.63 -15.59 -13.09
CA GLN A 40 17.42 -16.08 -14.46
C GLN A 40 17.93 -15.11 -15.55
N GLY A 41 18.51 -13.96 -15.19
CA GLY A 41 18.97 -12.93 -16.11
C GLY A 41 17.84 -12.18 -16.84
N ARG A 42 16.59 -12.32 -16.38
CA ARG A 42 15.40 -11.78 -17.07
C ARG A 42 15.09 -10.35 -16.62
N PHE A 43 16.02 -9.43 -16.82
CA PHE A 43 15.87 -8.02 -16.41
C PHE A 43 14.60 -7.35 -16.96
N SER A 44 14.21 -7.64 -18.21
CA SER A 44 12.97 -7.10 -18.80
C SER A 44 11.71 -7.53 -18.04
N ALA A 45 11.69 -8.75 -17.49
CA ALA A 45 10.56 -9.26 -16.70
C ALA A 45 10.47 -8.55 -15.34
N VAL A 46 11.61 -8.20 -14.75
CA VAL A 46 11.68 -7.40 -13.51
C VAL A 46 11.12 -6.00 -13.75
N LEU A 47 11.54 -5.33 -14.83
CA LEU A 47 11.05 -4.00 -15.18
C LEU A 47 9.54 -3.99 -15.47
N LEU A 48 9.03 -5.00 -16.20
CA LEU A 48 7.59 -5.15 -16.41
C LEU A 48 6.85 -5.40 -15.09
N GLY A 49 7.37 -6.27 -14.22
CA GLY A 49 6.77 -6.51 -12.91
C GLY A 49 6.73 -5.26 -12.05
N LEU A 50 7.81 -4.45 -12.05
CA LEU A 50 7.87 -3.18 -11.34
C LEU A 50 6.85 -2.17 -11.90
N ALA A 51 6.74 -2.08 -13.22
CA ALA A 51 5.74 -1.22 -13.88
C ALA A 51 4.30 -1.62 -13.49
N VAL A 52 4.01 -2.92 -13.43
CA VAL A 52 2.70 -3.43 -13.00
C VAL A 52 2.42 -3.08 -11.53
N VAL A 53 3.36 -3.32 -10.62
CA VAL A 53 3.19 -2.97 -9.20
C VAL A 53 2.97 -1.46 -9.04
N GLN A 54 3.74 -0.64 -9.76
CA GLN A 54 3.56 0.81 -9.74
C GLN A 54 2.19 1.23 -10.27
N GLY A 55 1.71 0.58 -11.34
CA GLY A 55 0.37 0.78 -11.88
C GLY A 55 -0.72 0.43 -10.87
N VAL A 56 -0.57 -0.67 -10.14
CA VAL A 56 -1.49 -1.08 -9.07
C VAL A 56 -1.49 -0.05 -7.93
N LEU A 57 -0.33 0.46 -7.52
CA LEU A 57 -0.23 1.51 -6.50
C LEU A 57 -0.95 2.79 -6.93
N ILE A 58 -0.77 3.20 -8.18
CA ILE A 58 -1.44 4.36 -8.77
C ILE A 58 -2.97 4.13 -8.80
N ALA A 59 -3.42 3.00 -9.33
CA ALA A 59 -4.84 2.65 -9.38
C ALA A 59 -5.47 2.59 -7.98
N SER A 60 -4.76 2.02 -7.00
CA SER A 60 -5.18 1.99 -5.60
C SER A 60 -5.31 3.39 -5.02
N ALA A 61 -4.36 4.30 -5.31
CA ALA A 61 -4.45 5.69 -4.87
C ALA A 61 -5.70 6.39 -5.43
N PHE A 62 -6.05 6.15 -6.69
CA PHE A 62 -7.30 6.66 -7.28
C PHE A 62 -8.55 6.04 -6.63
N ASN A 63 -8.53 4.73 -6.33
CA ASN A 63 -9.66 4.03 -5.73
C ASN A 63 -9.89 4.45 -4.26
N VAL A 64 -8.82 4.62 -3.48
CA VAL A 64 -8.87 5.15 -2.10
C VAL A 64 -9.48 6.55 -2.08
N ARG A 65 -9.19 7.39 -3.08
CA ARG A 65 -9.81 8.72 -3.22
C ARG A 65 -11.32 8.63 -3.47
N ARG A 66 -11.79 7.56 -4.12
CA ARG A 66 -13.22 7.28 -4.35
C ARG A 66 -13.89 6.78 -3.07
N VAL A 67 -13.26 5.86 -2.34
CA VAL A 67 -13.79 5.30 -1.08
C VAL A 67 -13.89 6.36 0.02
N ARG A 68 -12.91 7.28 0.12
CA ARG A 68 -12.98 8.40 1.08
C ARG A 68 -14.13 9.37 0.82
N ARG A 69 -14.63 9.48 -0.42
CA ARG A 69 -15.82 10.31 -0.70
C ARG A 69 -17.11 9.70 -0.16
N THR A 70 -17.18 8.37 -0.06
CA THR A 70 -18.35 7.66 0.48
C THR A 70 -18.32 7.59 2.01
N ALA A 71 -17.14 7.67 2.63
CA ALA A 71 -16.96 7.50 4.07
C ALA A 71 -17.13 8.80 4.90
N VAL A 72 -17.72 9.87 4.35
CA VAL A 72 -18.18 11.01 5.16
C VAL A 72 -19.67 10.85 5.47
N VAL A 73 -20.00 9.82 6.25
CA VAL A 73 -21.15 9.90 7.15
C VAL A 73 -20.54 10.20 8.52
N PRO A 74 -20.80 11.37 9.11
CA PRO A 74 -20.30 11.69 10.44
C PRO A 74 -20.92 10.65 11.39
N ALA A 75 -20.07 9.87 12.06
CA ALA A 75 -20.50 9.14 13.24
C ALA A 75 -20.83 10.20 14.29
N GLN A 76 -22.12 10.54 14.35
CA GLN A 76 -22.71 11.42 15.33
C GLN A 76 -22.41 10.93 16.74
N ALA A 77 -22.19 11.91 17.60
CA ALA A 77 -22.08 11.80 19.04
C ALA A 77 -23.13 10.86 19.66
N ALA A 78 -22.67 10.02 20.57
CA ALA A 78 -23.44 9.48 21.68
C ALA A 78 -22.51 9.37 22.89
#